data_AF-A0A2A4CRI2-F1
#
_entry.id   AF-A0A2A4CRI2-F1
#
_cell.length_a   1.000
_cell.length_b   1.000
_cell.length_c   1.000
_cell.angle_alpha   90.00
_cell.angle_beta   90.00
_cell.angle_gamma   90.00
#
_symmetry.space_group_name_H-M   'P 1'
#
loop_
_entity.id
_entity.type
_entity.pdbx_description
1 polymer ?
#
loop_
_entity_poly.entity_id
_entity_poly.type
_entity_poly.pdbx_seq_one_letter_code
_entity_poly.pdbx_strand_id
1 'polypeptide(L)'
;MRMTPARLIKALLGGIASALIVAASLWLHMRLGFAAGLLGQPRAGSPTLIYTPVLFALEALRASWPLALPMVVLSALSGPWPIRAITLLVLTGGWYWAADRLTMGFAADFNAYWLPGEAFSQAFFDPLLTPVLLIGALVAQAALLKRLNHQPT
;
A
#
# COMPACT_ATOMS: atom_id res chain seq x y z
N MET A 1 -25.68 -2.94 16.73
CA MET A 1 -25.48 -4.30 16.19
C MET A 1 -24.31 -4.93 16.96
N ARG A 2 -24.51 -6.00 17.74
CA ARG A 2 -23.40 -6.62 18.50
C ARG A 2 -22.51 -7.43 17.54
N MET A 3 -21.21 -7.17 17.55
CA MET A 3 -20.26 -7.88 16.72
C MET A 3 -19.85 -9.18 17.40
N THR A 4 -20.02 -10.32 16.72
CA THR A 4 -19.59 -11.60 17.26
C THR A 4 -18.04 -11.69 17.26
N PRO A 5 -17.42 -12.43 18.19
CA PRO A 5 -15.97 -12.60 18.22
C PRO A 5 -15.39 -13.10 16.89
N ALA A 6 -16.07 -14.04 16.23
CA ALA A 6 -15.67 -14.54 14.92
C ALA A 6 -15.68 -13.46 13.82
N ARG A 7 -16.67 -12.54 13.85
CA ARG A 7 -16.73 -11.41 12.92
C ARG A 7 -15.62 -10.39 13.19
N LEU A 8 -15.28 -10.17 14.46
CA LEU A 8 -14.15 -9.32 14.84
C LEU A 8 -12.82 -9.87 14.35
N ILE A 9 -12.56 -11.16 14.55
CA ILE A 9 -11.33 -11.81 14.07
C ILE A 9 -11.23 -11.71 12.55
N LYS A 10 -12.31 -12.00 11.81
CA LYS A 10 -12.33 -11.85 10.35
C LYS A 10 -12.06 -10.41 9.90
N ALA A 11 -12.60 -9.42 10.60
CA ALA A 11 -12.36 -8.02 10.29
C ALA A 11 -10.90 -7.61 10.54
N LEU A 12 -10.32 -8.03 11.67
CA LEU A 12 -8.92 -7.80 12.01
C LEU A 12 -8.00 -8.41 10.95
N LEU A 13 -8.23 -9.68 10.60
CA LEU A 13 -7.48 -10.36 9.55
C LEU A 13 -7.64 -9.68 8.20
N GLY A 14 -8.86 -9.23 7.85
CA GLY A 14 -9.13 -8.49 6.62
C GLY A 14 -8.36 -7.17 6.54
N GLY A 15 -8.33 -6.40 7.62
CA GLY A 15 -7.58 -5.15 7.68
C GLY A 15 -6.07 -5.35 7.59
N ILE A 16 -5.52 -6.33 8.35
CA ILE A 16 -4.09 -6.68 8.29
C ILE A 16 -3.72 -7.16 6.88
N ALA A 17 -4.50 -8.08 6.31
CA ALA A 17 -4.25 -8.59 4.96
C ALA A 17 -4.31 -7.48 3.90
N SER A 18 -5.21 -6.51 4.06
CA SER A 18 -5.28 -5.35 3.16
C SER A 18 -3.99 -4.50 3.21
N ALA A 19 -3.49 -4.22 4.42
CA ALA A 19 -2.22 -3.51 4.58
C ALA A 19 -1.04 -4.31 3.99
N LEU A 20 -1.01 -5.63 4.18
CA LEU A 20 0.01 -6.51 3.60
C LEU A 20 -0.06 -6.56 2.07
N ILE A 21 -1.25 -6.52 1.46
CA ILE A 21 -1.42 -6.43 0.00
C ILE A 21 -0.77 -5.14 -0.51
N VAL A 22 -1.05 -4.01 0.14
CA VAL A 22 -0.42 -2.73 -0.21
C VAL A 22 1.09 -2.81 -0.03
N ALA A 23 1.57 -3.27 1.12
CA ALA A 23 3.01 -3.43 1.41
C ALA A 23 3.72 -4.28 0.34
N ALA A 24 3.16 -5.45 0.01
CA ALA A 24 3.74 -6.37 -0.96
C ALA A 24 3.79 -5.75 -2.36
N SER A 25 2.73 -5.05 -2.77
CA SER A 25 2.69 -4.37 -4.06
C SER A 25 3.70 -3.21 -4.15
N LEU A 26 3.85 -2.42 -3.08
CA LEU A 26 4.85 -1.35 -3.03
C LEU A 26 6.27 -1.91 -2.99
N TRP A 27 6.52 -2.95 -2.19
CA TRP A 27 7.80 -3.64 -2.17
C TRP A 27 8.18 -4.20 -3.53
N LEU A 28 7.22 -4.81 -4.26
CA LEU A 28 7.46 -5.34 -5.59
C LEU A 28 7.74 -4.20 -6.59
N HIS A 29 7.01 -3.10 -6.49
CA HIS A 29 7.30 -1.88 -7.26
C HIS A 29 8.76 -1.44 -7.03
N MET A 30 9.15 -1.44 -5.76
CA MET A 30 10.49 -1.06 -5.36
C MET A 30 11.58 -1.97 -5.92
N ARG A 31 11.32 -3.27 -5.97
CA ARG A 31 12.27 -4.25 -6.50
C ARG A 31 12.44 -4.17 -8.02
N LEU A 32 11.42 -3.72 -8.73
CA LEU A 32 11.36 -3.79 -10.19
C LEU A 32 11.71 -2.48 -10.88
N GLY A 33 11.47 -1.31 -10.25
CA GLY A 33 11.68 -0.03 -10.93
C GLY A 33 12.12 1.14 -10.04
N PHE A 34 12.16 0.97 -8.72
CA PHE A 34 12.49 2.08 -7.83
C PHE A 34 13.97 2.43 -7.87
N ALA A 35 14.24 3.73 -7.89
CA ALA A 35 15.54 4.39 -8.05
C ALA A 35 16.03 4.65 -9.48
N ALA A 36 15.42 4.12 -10.55
CA ALA A 36 15.75 4.56 -11.91
C ALA A 36 15.50 6.08 -12.08
N GLY A 37 14.46 6.62 -11.43
CA GLY A 37 14.16 8.06 -11.41
C GLY A 37 14.93 8.89 -10.37
N LEU A 38 15.63 8.26 -9.42
CA LEU A 38 16.48 8.94 -8.42
C LEU A 38 17.93 9.07 -8.90
N LEU A 39 18.43 8.05 -9.60
CA LEU A 39 19.77 8.02 -10.17
C LEU A 39 19.87 9.05 -11.31
N GLY A 40 20.62 10.14 -11.07
CA GLY A 40 20.83 11.21 -12.04
C GLY A 40 19.99 12.47 -11.83
N GLN A 41 19.16 12.53 -10.79
CA GLN A 41 18.49 13.78 -10.39
C GLN A 41 19.54 14.76 -9.84
N PRO A 42 19.57 16.03 -10.30
CA PRO A 42 20.57 17.01 -9.86
C PRO A 42 20.47 17.39 -8.37
N ARG A 43 19.38 16.99 -7.70
CA ARG A 43 19.11 17.24 -6.28
C ARG A 43 19.40 16.05 -5.36
N ALA A 44 19.71 14.88 -5.91
CA ALA A 44 19.96 13.67 -5.12
C ALA A 44 21.42 13.64 -4.65
N GLY A 45 21.63 13.70 -3.34
CA GLY A 45 22.92 13.42 -2.70
C GLY A 45 23.27 11.94 -2.74
N SER A 46 24.37 11.55 -2.08
CA SER A 46 24.64 10.14 -1.84
C SER A 46 23.72 9.63 -0.72
N PRO A 47 22.99 8.52 -0.91
CA PRO A 47 22.13 7.97 0.12
C PRO A 47 22.97 7.55 1.33
N THR A 48 22.46 7.75 2.55
CA THR A 48 23.16 7.30 3.75
C THR A 48 22.87 5.83 4.06
N LEU A 49 21.77 5.30 3.51
CA LEU A 49 21.35 3.92 3.71
C LEU A 49 21.72 3.02 2.54
N ILE A 50 22.12 1.79 2.86
CA ILE A 50 22.23 0.71 1.89
C ILE A 50 20.85 0.07 1.71
N TYR A 51 20.24 0.33 0.57
CA TYR A 51 18.91 -0.16 0.27
C TYR A 51 18.91 -1.63 -0.16
N THR A 52 18.54 -2.49 0.79
CA THR A 52 18.39 -3.94 0.58
C THR A 52 16.92 -4.32 0.32
N PRO A 53 16.67 -5.49 -0.32
CA PRO A 53 15.30 -6.00 -0.49
C PRO A 53 14.51 -6.12 0.81
N VAL A 54 15.21 -6.44 1.91
CA VAL A 54 14.61 -6.57 3.25
C VAL A 54 14.23 -5.19 3.80
N LEU A 55 15.13 -4.21 3.67
CA LEU A 55 14.84 -2.84 4.10
C LEU A 55 13.63 -2.26 3.35
N PHE A 56 13.55 -2.48 2.03
CA PHE A 56 12.37 -2.09 1.24
C PHE A 56 11.08 -2.73 1.75
N ALA A 57 11.12 -4.01 2.15
CA ALA A 57 9.93 -4.68 2.68
C ALA A 57 9.48 -4.06 4.00
N LEU A 58 10.43 -3.75 4.89
CA LEU A 58 10.15 -3.11 6.18
C LEU A 58 9.58 -1.70 6.00
N GLU A 59 10.15 -0.90 5.11
CA GLU A 59 9.65 0.45 4.83
C GLU A 59 8.27 0.42 4.17
N ALA A 60 8.03 -0.49 3.23
CA ALA A 60 6.70 -0.68 2.63
C ALA A 60 5.65 -1.13 3.66
N LEU A 61 6.02 -2.00 4.59
CA LEU A 61 5.16 -2.40 5.71
C LEU A 61 4.86 -1.21 6.63
N ARG A 62 5.88 -0.46 7.02
CA ARG A 62 5.72 0.73 7.88
C ARG A 62 4.81 1.78 7.23
N ALA A 63 5.01 2.04 5.94
CA ALA A 63 4.21 3.02 5.19
C ALA A 63 2.75 2.58 5.01
N SER A 64 2.49 1.28 4.84
CA SER A 64 1.14 0.75 4.64
C SER A 64 0.40 0.41 5.94
N TRP A 65 1.09 0.23 7.06
CA TRP A 65 0.50 -0.18 8.34
C TRP A 65 -0.68 0.67 8.80
N PRO A 66 -0.67 2.02 8.66
CA PRO A 66 -1.81 2.86 9.05
C PRO A 66 -3.11 2.54 8.30
N LEU A 67 -3.04 1.89 7.13
CA LEU A 67 -4.22 1.42 6.39
C LEU A 67 -4.92 0.24 7.07
N ALA A 68 -4.25 -0.50 7.95
CA ALA A 68 -4.86 -1.64 8.60
C ALA A 68 -6.15 -1.24 9.33
N LEU A 69 -6.12 -0.14 10.10
CA LEU A 69 -7.26 0.31 10.91
C LEU A 69 -8.52 0.65 10.08
N PRO A 70 -8.48 1.56 9.07
CA PRO A 70 -9.67 1.82 8.26
C PRO A 70 -10.13 0.57 7.50
N MET A 71 -9.20 -0.30 7.09
CA MET A 71 -9.54 -1.55 6.41
C MET A 71 -10.16 -2.59 7.35
N VAL A 72 -9.84 -2.60 8.66
CA VAL A 72 -10.54 -3.41 9.66
C VAL A 72 -12.01 -2.98 9.75
N VAL A 73 -12.26 -1.68 9.86
CA VAL A 73 -13.62 -1.13 9.95
C VAL A 73 -14.42 -1.50 8.70
N LEU A 74 -13.83 -1.27 7.52
CA LEU A 74 -14.47 -1.60 6.24
C LEU A 74 -14.66 -3.11 6.06
N SER A 75 -13.72 -3.94 6.50
CA SER A 75 -13.86 -5.41 6.47
C SER A 75 -14.98 -5.89 7.39
N ALA A 76 -15.14 -5.29 8.58
CA ALA A 76 -16.24 -5.60 9.49
C ALA A 76 -17.62 -5.30 8.89
N LEU A 77 -17.69 -4.26 8.06
CA LEU A 77 -18.89 -3.81 7.35
C LEU A 77 -19.04 -4.45 5.96
N SER A 78 -18.00 -5.16 5.48
CA SER A 78 -17.99 -5.70 4.13
C SER A 78 -19.10 -6.74 3.98
N GLY A 79 -19.87 -6.60 2.90
CA GLY A 79 -21.04 -7.42 2.63
C GLY A 79 -21.81 -6.84 1.44
N PRO A 80 -22.53 -5.72 1.62
CA PRO A 80 -23.19 -5.00 0.53
C PRO A 80 -22.19 -4.49 -0.53
N TRP A 81 -22.66 -4.38 -1.78
CA TRP A 81 -21.85 -3.87 -2.90
C TRP A 81 -21.25 -2.46 -2.65
N PRO A 82 -21.95 -1.47 -2.03
CA PRO A 82 -21.39 -0.13 -1.86
C PRO A 82 -20.19 -0.12 -0.92
N ILE A 83 -20.22 -0.92 0.14
CA ILE A 83 -19.10 -1.02 1.09
C ILE A 83 -17.88 -1.64 0.41
N ARG A 84 -18.07 -2.62 -0.47
CA ARG A 84 -16.96 -3.20 -1.25
C ARG A 84 -16.33 -2.15 -2.17
N ALA A 85 -17.15 -1.35 -2.86
CA ALA A 85 -16.66 -0.25 -3.70
C ALA A 85 -15.87 0.79 -2.88
N ILE A 86 -16.41 1.23 -1.73
CA ILE A 86 -15.71 2.14 -0.81
C ILE A 86 -14.40 1.52 -0.33
N THR A 87 -14.38 0.22 -0.03
CA THR A 87 -13.17 -0.49 0.41
C THR A 87 -12.08 -0.44 -0.65
N LEU A 88 -12.44 -0.63 -1.93
CA LEU A 88 -11.50 -0.53 -3.04
C LEU A 88 -11.02 0.92 -3.24
N LEU A 89 -11.89 1.92 -3.11
CA LEU A 89 -11.51 3.33 -3.18
C LEU A 89 -10.53 3.73 -2.07
N VAL A 90 -10.80 3.29 -0.84
CA VAL A 90 -9.92 3.52 0.31
C VAL A 90 -8.60 2.78 0.13
N LEU A 91 -8.61 1.56 -0.42
CA LEU A 91 -7.38 0.84 -0.77
C LEU A 91 -6.57 1.62 -1.82
N THR A 92 -7.21 2.12 -2.89
CA THR A 92 -6.54 2.91 -3.93
C THR A 92 -5.91 4.18 -3.35
N GLY A 93 -6.70 4.99 -2.65
CA GLY A 93 -6.18 6.21 -2.02
C GLY A 93 -5.08 5.91 -0.99
N GLY A 94 -5.26 4.84 -0.22
CA GLY A 94 -4.28 4.35 0.73
C GLY A 94 -2.99 3.88 0.08
N TRP A 95 -3.07 3.22 -1.07
CA TRP A 95 -1.92 2.77 -1.84
C TRP A 95 -1.08 3.96 -2.30
N TYR A 96 -1.71 4.99 -2.89
CA TYR A 96 -1.02 6.22 -3.29
C TYR A 96 -0.43 6.96 -2.10
N TRP A 97 -1.17 7.08 -1.00
CA TRP A 97 -0.69 7.71 0.22
C TRP A 97 0.52 6.98 0.81
N ALA A 98 0.47 5.65 0.86
CA ALA A 98 1.59 4.84 1.36
C ALA A 98 2.80 4.93 0.43
N ALA A 99 2.59 4.94 -0.89
CA ALA A 99 3.66 5.15 -1.86
C ALA A 99 4.32 6.52 -1.69
N ASP A 100 3.54 7.59 -1.52
CA ASP A 100 4.07 8.94 -1.27
C ASP A 100 4.90 8.98 0.02
N ARG A 101 4.38 8.44 1.13
CA ARG A 101 5.10 8.38 2.42
C ARG A 101 6.40 7.58 2.34
N LEU A 102 6.35 6.46 1.63
CA LEU A 102 7.50 5.62 1.35
C LEU A 102 8.56 6.45 0.60
N THR A 103 8.17 7.09 -0.51
CA THR A 103 9.06 7.89 -1.36
C THR A 103 9.66 9.10 -0.68
N MET A 104 8.90 9.79 0.19
CA MET A 104 9.42 10.87 1.01
C MET A 104 10.53 10.40 1.96
N GLY A 105 10.38 9.21 2.54
CA GLY A 105 11.41 8.60 3.38
C GLY A 105 12.73 8.41 2.62
N PHE A 106 12.65 7.96 1.38
CA PHE A 106 13.83 7.86 0.51
C PHE A 106 14.37 9.23 0.14
N ALA A 107 13.52 10.14 -0.33
CA ALA A 107 13.95 11.49 -0.71
C ALA A 107 14.75 12.19 0.40
N ALA A 108 14.30 12.05 1.64
CA ALA A 108 15.00 12.56 2.81
C ALA A 108 16.41 11.95 2.98
N ASP A 109 16.59 10.65 2.72
CA ASP A 109 17.92 9.99 2.76
C ASP A 109 18.85 10.48 1.65
N PHE A 110 18.29 10.83 0.49
CA PHE A 110 19.03 11.47 -0.61
C PHE A 110 19.23 12.98 -0.38
N ASN A 111 18.90 13.52 0.80
CA ASN A 111 18.92 14.95 1.11
C ASN A 111 18.11 15.81 0.11
N ALA A 112 17.09 15.20 -0.51
CA ALA A 112 16.18 15.83 -1.45
C ALA A 112 14.92 16.28 -0.70
N TYR A 113 14.65 17.59 -0.74
CA TYR A 113 13.42 18.15 -0.19
C TYR A 113 12.39 18.26 -1.32
N TRP A 114 11.32 17.48 -1.21
CA TRP A 114 10.21 17.43 -2.17
C TRP A 114 8.89 17.77 -1.49
N LEU A 115 7.99 18.41 -2.23
CA LEU A 115 6.64 18.67 -1.76
C LEU A 115 5.80 17.38 -1.74
N PRO A 116 4.67 17.35 -1.00
CA PRO A 116 3.73 16.24 -1.07
C PRO A 116 3.31 15.88 -2.49
N GLY A 117 3.44 14.60 -2.85
CA GLY A 117 3.14 14.09 -4.18
C GLY A 117 4.26 14.23 -5.21
N GLU A 118 5.21 15.16 -5.03
CA GLU A 118 6.35 15.30 -5.95
C GLU A 118 7.22 14.05 -5.92
N ALA A 119 7.50 13.54 -4.71
CA ALA A 119 8.30 12.35 -4.50
C ALA A 119 7.75 11.13 -5.24
N PHE A 120 6.43 10.94 -5.14
CA PHE A 120 5.75 9.90 -5.88
C PHE A 120 5.89 10.11 -7.39
N SER A 121 5.58 11.31 -7.91
CA SER A 121 5.59 11.58 -9.35
C SER A 121 6.97 11.46 -10.00
N GLN A 122 8.04 11.84 -9.29
CA GLN A 122 9.39 11.95 -9.84
C GLN A 122 10.20 10.67 -9.68
N ALA A 123 10.00 9.92 -8.59
CA ALA A 123 10.84 8.77 -8.23
C ALA A 123 10.14 7.41 -8.29
N PHE A 124 8.81 7.39 -8.25
CA PHE A 124 8.04 6.16 -8.06
C PHE A 124 7.03 5.91 -9.17
N PHE A 125 6.44 6.95 -9.76
CA PHE A 125 5.45 6.77 -10.80
C PHE A 125 6.11 6.26 -12.09
N ASP A 126 5.87 4.99 -12.37
CA ASP A 126 6.11 4.38 -13.67
C ASP A 126 4.77 4.22 -14.42
N PRO A 127 4.65 4.65 -15.70
CA PRO A 127 3.40 4.59 -16.47
C PRO A 127 2.81 3.19 -16.67
N LEU A 128 3.62 2.13 -16.55
CA LEU A 128 3.20 0.75 -16.75
C LEU A 128 3.17 -0.02 -15.42
N LEU A 129 4.26 0.02 -14.66
CA LEU A 129 4.41 -0.76 -13.44
C LEU A 129 3.46 -0.29 -12.34
N THR A 130 3.25 1.02 -12.20
CA THR A 130 2.33 1.60 -11.20
C THR A 130 0.90 1.12 -11.38
N PRO A 131 0.25 1.29 -12.56
CA PRO A 131 -1.12 0.83 -12.73
C PRO A 131 -1.23 -0.70 -12.64
N VAL A 132 -0.24 -1.46 -13.15
CA VAL A 132 -0.26 -2.94 -13.07
C VAL A 132 -0.28 -3.40 -11.62
N LEU A 133 0.60 -2.86 -10.77
CA LEU A 133 0.68 -3.27 -9.37
C LEU A 133 -0.51 -2.78 -8.55
N LEU A 134 -1.04 -1.59 -8.84
CA LEU A 134 -2.27 -1.10 -8.23
C LEU A 134 -3.47 -1.99 -8.60
N ILE A 135 -3.65 -2.33 -9.87
CA ILE A 135 -4.71 -3.24 -10.33
C ILE A 135 -4.54 -4.61 -9.67
N GLY A 136 -3.31 -5.13 -9.60
CA GLY A 136 -3.01 -6.39 -8.90
C GLY A 136 -3.42 -6.35 -7.43
N ALA A 137 -3.12 -5.26 -6.72
CA ALA A 137 -3.54 -5.06 -5.34
C ALA A 137 -5.08 -4.99 -5.20
N LEU A 138 -5.77 -4.31 -6.12
CA LEU A 138 -7.23 -4.22 -6.14
C LEU A 138 -7.89 -5.57 -6.39
N VAL A 139 -7.33 -6.37 -7.32
CA VAL A 139 -7.81 -7.73 -7.60
C VAL A 139 -7.60 -8.63 -6.38
N ALA A 140 -6.43 -8.56 -5.74
CA ALA A 140 -6.15 -9.29 -4.51
C ALA A 140 -7.13 -8.91 -3.39
N GLN A 141 -7.42 -7.62 -3.23
CA GLN A 141 -8.38 -7.12 -2.25
C GLN A 141 -9.80 -7.59 -2.55
N ALA A 142 -10.23 -7.54 -3.80
CA ALA A 142 -11.54 -8.04 -4.21
C ALA A 142 -11.68 -9.54 -3.93
N ALA A 143 -10.64 -10.33 -4.20
CA ALA A 143 -10.59 -11.75 -3.88
C ALA A 143 -10.65 -12.01 -2.36
N LEU A 144 -9.92 -11.22 -1.56
CA LEU A 144 -9.97 -11.28 -0.10
C LEU A 144 -11.39 -11.00 0.42
N LEU A 145 -12.01 -9.92 -0.03
CA LEU A 145 -13.39 -9.57 0.35
C LEU A 145 -14.38 -10.66 -0.07
N LYS A 146 -14.22 -11.27 -1.24
CA LYS A 146 -15.05 -12.39 -1.68
C LYS A 146 -14.93 -13.58 -0.71
N ARG A 147 -13.71 -13.93 -0.30
CA ARG A 147 -13.45 -15.05 0.64
C ARG A 147 -13.99 -14.77 2.03
N LEU A 148 -13.80 -13.56 2.57
CA LEU A 148 -14.30 -13.18 3.89
C LEU A 148 -15.84 -13.23 3.97
N ASN A 149 -16.51 -12.95 2.86
CA ASN A 149 -17.97 -12.92 2.73
C ASN A 149 -18.60 -14.27 2.36
N HIS A 150 -17.81 -15.28 1.96
CA HIS A 150 -18.35 -16.60 1.68
C HIS A 150 -18.60 -17.34 3.01
N GLN A 151 -19.86 -17.63 3.30
CA GLN A 151 -20.22 -18.54 4.40
C GLN A 151 -20.25 -19.96 3.84
N PRO A 152 -19.50 -20.92 4.42
CA PRO A 152 -19.76 -22.32 4.13
C PRO A 152 -21.16 -22.64 4.63
N THR A 153 -22.05 -22.97 3.70
CA THR A 153 -23.38 -23.53 3.97
C THR A 153 -23.27 -24.91 4.60
#